data_AF-K6HYS1-F1
#
_entry.id   AF-K6HYS1-F1
#
_cell.length_a   1.000
_cell.length_b   1.000
_cell.length_c   1.000
_cell.angle_alpha   90.00
_cell.angle_beta   90.00
_cell.angle_gamma   90.00
#
_symmetry.space_group_name_H-M   'P 1'
#
loop_
_entity.id
_entity.type
_entity.pdbx_description
1 polymer ?
#
loop_
_entity_poly.entity_id
_entity_poly.type
_entity_poly.pdbx_seq_one_letter_code
_entity_poly.pdbx_strand_id
1 'polypeptide(L)'
;MNKKEKFKQLREKSNRQLRRFSEPLKRQIVNDIETKVTTIAEVSREYTVTRNSIYKWIYSYSKNRQKGVRTVIEEKSVSTKLEILKSKIKELESVIGQKQMKIDFQEKMIELAEKEYCVDIKKKFGSKRFSGIGKNEPD
;
A
#
# COMPACT_ATOMS: atom_id res chain seq x y z
N MET A 1 -54.42 22.65 -31.12
CA MET A 1 -54.24 21.31 -30.53
C MET A 1 -53.75 21.47 -29.10
N ASN A 2 -54.43 20.86 -28.13
CA ASN A 2 -54.14 21.04 -26.72
C ASN A 2 -52.82 20.33 -26.34
N LYS A 3 -52.03 20.89 -25.42
CA LYS A 3 -50.67 20.38 -25.10
C LYS A 3 -50.71 18.90 -24.69
N LYS A 4 -51.76 18.50 -23.96
CA LYS A 4 -52.02 17.12 -23.54
C LYS A 4 -52.26 16.15 -24.71
N GLU A 5 -52.97 16.59 -25.73
CA GLU A 5 -53.27 15.78 -26.94
C GLU A 5 -52.01 15.54 -27.76
N LYS A 6 -51.13 16.55 -27.85
CA LYS A 6 -49.83 16.45 -28.53
C LYS A 6 -48.92 15.41 -27.85
N PHE A 7 -48.89 15.37 -26.52
CA PHE A 7 -48.13 14.35 -25.77
C PHE A 7 -48.73 12.94 -25.92
N LYS A 8 -50.06 12.82 -25.99
CA LYS A 8 -50.73 11.53 -26.19
C LYS A 8 -50.42 10.96 -27.58
N GLN A 9 -50.51 11.77 -28.63
CA GLN A 9 -50.14 11.35 -30.00
C GLN A 9 -48.66 10.97 -30.14
N LEU A 10 -47.75 11.68 -29.47
CA LEU A 10 -46.31 11.33 -29.46
C LEU A 10 -46.06 9.99 -28.74
N ARG A 11 -46.83 9.69 -27.69
CA ARG A 11 -46.75 8.42 -26.96
C ARG A 11 -47.36 7.27 -27.77
N GLU A 12 -48.45 7.48 -28.48
CA GLU A 12 -49.05 6.49 -29.38
C GLU A 12 -48.18 6.21 -30.62
N LYS A 13 -47.51 7.23 -31.18
CA LYS A 13 -46.51 7.04 -32.25
C LYS A 13 -45.25 6.31 -31.79
N SER A 14 -44.89 6.40 -30.51
CA SER A 14 -43.74 5.69 -29.97
C SER A 14 -44.20 4.44 -29.23
N ASN A 15 -44.22 3.31 -29.93
CA ASN A 15 -44.50 1.97 -29.40
C ASN A 15 -43.40 1.46 -28.42
N ARG A 16 -42.78 2.36 -27.65
CA ARG A 16 -41.81 2.05 -26.60
C ARG A 16 -42.57 1.47 -25.42
N GLN A 17 -42.69 0.15 -25.42
CA GLN A 17 -43.07 -0.59 -24.22
C GLN A 17 -42.16 -0.16 -23.07
N LEU A 18 -42.74 0.20 -21.93
CA LEU A 18 -41.95 0.50 -20.73
C LEU A 18 -41.28 -0.78 -20.26
N ARG A 19 -40.03 -0.97 -20.65
CA ARG A 19 -39.20 -2.09 -20.17
C ARG A 19 -38.92 -1.89 -18.69
N ARG A 20 -39.41 -2.81 -17.85
CA ARG A 20 -39.13 -2.85 -16.42
C ARG A 20 -38.15 -3.99 -16.13
N PHE A 21 -37.04 -3.66 -15.51
CA PHE A 21 -36.07 -4.64 -15.03
C PHE A 21 -36.45 -5.09 -13.62
N SER A 22 -36.32 -6.39 -13.36
CA SER A 22 -36.49 -6.97 -12.03
C SER A 22 -35.44 -6.41 -11.07
N GLU A 23 -35.77 -6.35 -9.78
CA GLU A 23 -34.83 -5.91 -8.74
C GLU A 23 -33.56 -6.77 -8.65
N PRO A 24 -33.62 -8.12 -8.65
CA PRO A 24 -32.40 -8.93 -8.56
C PRO A 24 -31.43 -8.67 -9.72
N LEU A 25 -31.95 -8.51 -10.94
CA LEU A 25 -31.12 -8.22 -12.11
C LEU A 25 -30.43 -6.85 -12.00
N LYS A 26 -31.12 -5.83 -11.48
CA LYS A 26 -30.47 -4.53 -11.22
C LYS A 26 -29.36 -4.64 -10.19
N ARG A 27 -29.56 -5.42 -9.12
CA ARG A 27 -28.55 -5.64 -8.08
C ARG A 27 -27.34 -6.37 -8.63
N GLN A 28 -27.54 -7.40 -9.46
CA GLN A 28 -26.47 -8.13 -10.11
C GLN A 28 -25.63 -7.22 -11.01
N ILE A 29 -26.28 -6.44 -11.89
CA ILE A 29 -25.58 -5.47 -12.76
C ILE A 29 -24.75 -4.48 -11.95
N VAL A 30 -25.30 -3.96 -10.84
CA VAL A 30 -24.55 -3.02 -9.97
C VAL A 30 -23.33 -3.72 -9.34
N ASN A 31 -23.47 -4.97 -8.88
CA ASN A 31 -22.37 -5.74 -8.32
C ASN A 31 -21.25 -6.03 -9.35
N ASP A 32 -21.63 -6.33 -10.59
CA ASP A 32 -20.68 -6.59 -11.68
C ASP A 32 -19.90 -5.31 -12.05
N ILE A 33 -20.56 -4.14 -11.97
CA ILE A 33 -19.92 -2.84 -12.14
C ILE A 33 -18.98 -2.52 -10.97
N GLU A 34 -19.37 -2.82 -9.73
CA GLU A 34 -18.55 -2.58 -8.53
C GLU A 34 -17.29 -3.44 -8.50
N THR A 35 -17.41 -4.70 -8.91
CA THR A 35 -16.30 -5.65 -9.05
C THR A 35 -15.44 -5.40 -10.29
N LYS A 36 -15.80 -4.41 -11.11
CA LYS A 36 -15.14 -4.04 -12.38
C LYS A 36 -15.13 -5.17 -13.43
N VAL A 37 -16.08 -6.09 -13.37
CA VAL A 37 -16.25 -7.16 -14.36
C VAL A 37 -16.82 -6.59 -15.66
N THR A 38 -17.76 -5.65 -15.56
CA THR A 38 -18.35 -4.96 -16.71
C THR A 38 -18.31 -3.44 -16.53
N THR A 39 -18.29 -2.71 -17.65
CA THR A 39 -18.34 -1.25 -17.64
C THR A 39 -19.76 -0.73 -17.84
N ILE A 40 -20.04 0.48 -17.32
CA ILE A 40 -21.33 1.17 -17.51
C ILE A 40 -21.68 1.32 -19.00
N ALA A 41 -20.67 1.47 -19.86
CA ALA A 41 -20.87 1.60 -21.31
C ALA A 41 -21.31 0.28 -21.96
N GLU A 42 -20.73 -0.85 -21.54
CA GLU A 42 -21.12 -2.19 -22.00
C GLU A 42 -22.55 -2.52 -21.57
N VAL A 43 -22.86 -2.34 -20.28
CA VAL A 43 -24.21 -2.56 -19.74
C VAL A 43 -25.25 -1.70 -20.48
N SER A 44 -24.91 -0.46 -20.80
CA SER A 44 -25.78 0.44 -21.55
C SER A 44 -26.10 -0.08 -22.95
N ARG A 45 -25.10 -0.67 -23.64
CA ARG A 45 -25.26 -1.26 -24.97
C ARG A 45 -26.02 -2.58 -24.94
N GLU A 46 -25.64 -3.48 -24.03
CA GLU A 46 -26.21 -4.83 -23.92
C GLU A 46 -27.68 -4.80 -23.49
N TYR A 47 -27.98 -4.09 -22.41
CA TYR A 47 -29.34 -4.04 -21.87
C TYR A 47 -30.18 -2.89 -22.46
N THR A 48 -29.62 -2.11 -23.40
CA THR A 48 -30.25 -0.89 -23.98
C THR A 48 -30.78 0.09 -22.92
N VAL A 49 -30.03 0.22 -21.82
CA VAL A 49 -30.38 1.09 -20.69
C VAL A 49 -29.59 2.40 -20.81
N THR A 50 -30.24 3.52 -20.51
CA THR A 50 -29.54 4.81 -20.45
C THR A 50 -28.57 4.85 -19.28
N ARG A 51 -27.38 5.43 -19.48
CA ARG A 51 -26.37 5.59 -18.42
C ARG A 51 -26.92 6.24 -17.15
N ASN A 52 -27.84 7.20 -17.28
CA ASN A 52 -28.49 7.86 -16.14
C ASN A 52 -29.29 6.87 -15.26
N SER A 53 -30.03 5.93 -15.86
CA SER A 53 -30.73 4.89 -15.11
C SER A 53 -29.76 3.96 -14.38
N ILE A 54 -28.63 3.63 -15.02
CA ILE A 54 -27.57 2.82 -14.40
C ILE A 54 -26.97 3.55 -13.19
N TYR A 55 -26.65 4.84 -13.32
CA TYR A 55 -26.17 5.64 -12.18
C TYR A 55 -27.19 5.68 -11.04
N LYS A 56 -28.49 5.83 -11.34
CA LYS A 56 -29.54 5.73 -10.31
C LYS A 56 -29.54 4.38 -9.61
N TRP A 57 -29.39 3.27 -10.35
CA TRP A 57 -29.28 1.94 -9.74
C TRP A 57 -28.03 1.80 -8.88
N ILE A 58 -26.88 2.31 -9.33
CA ILE A 58 -25.65 2.34 -8.53
C ILE A 58 -25.93 3.09 -7.22
N TYR A 59 -26.52 4.28 -7.25
CA TYR A 59 -26.80 5.02 -6.01
C TYR A 59 -27.83 4.32 -5.09
N SER A 60 -28.76 3.55 -5.64
CA SER A 60 -29.80 2.85 -4.85
C SER A 60 -29.36 1.50 -4.31
N TYR A 61 -28.51 0.76 -5.03
CA TYR A 61 -28.17 -0.63 -4.70
C TYR A 61 -26.69 -0.82 -4.34
N SER A 62 -25.83 0.17 -4.56
CA SER A 62 -24.41 0.11 -4.17
C SER A 62 -24.27 0.05 -2.65
N LYS A 63 -23.43 -0.86 -2.16
CA LYS A 63 -23.05 -0.91 -0.75
C LYS A 63 -22.08 0.21 -0.38
N ASN A 64 -21.21 0.60 -1.31
CA ASN A 64 -20.02 1.40 -1.05
C ASN A 64 -20.09 2.85 -1.59
N ARG A 65 -21.14 3.20 -2.33
CA ARG A 65 -21.22 4.42 -3.14
C ARG A 65 -22.50 5.22 -2.84
N GLN A 66 -22.79 5.41 -1.56
CA GLN A 66 -23.88 6.28 -1.11
C GLN A 66 -23.58 7.75 -1.42
N LYS A 67 -24.62 8.50 -1.80
CA LYS A 67 -24.50 9.92 -2.15
C LYS A 67 -24.00 10.72 -0.93
N GLY A 68 -22.84 11.35 -1.06
CA GLY A 68 -22.22 12.16 0.01
C GLY A 68 -21.10 11.47 0.79
N VAL A 69 -20.88 10.16 0.59
CA VAL A 69 -19.79 9.43 1.23
C VAL A 69 -18.63 9.26 0.24
N ARG A 70 -17.48 9.88 0.53
CA ARG A 70 -16.24 9.71 -0.23
C ARG A 70 -15.44 8.58 0.40
N THR A 71 -15.52 7.39 -0.16
CA THR A 71 -14.66 6.26 0.25
C THR A 71 -13.24 6.53 -0.25
N VAL A 72 -12.32 6.88 0.66
CA VAL A 72 -10.89 6.96 0.38
C VAL A 72 -10.35 5.53 0.40
N ILE A 73 -10.08 4.98 -0.79
CA ILE A 73 -9.42 3.67 -0.90
C ILE A 73 -7.93 3.93 -0.73
N GLU A 74 -7.45 3.79 0.50
CA GLU A 74 -6.01 3.70 0.73
C GLU A 74 -5.49 2.42 0.11
N GLU A 75 -4.38 2.52 -0.63
CA GLU A 75 -3.69 1.33 -1.10
C GLU A 75 -3.26 0.53 0.13
N LYS A 76 -3.89 -0.62 0.36
CA LYS A 76 -3.53 -1.57 1.43
C LYS A 76 -2.02 -1.88 1.49
N SER A 77 -1.32 -1.66 0.38
CA SER A 77 0.13 -1.80 0.26
C SER A 77 0.92 -0.83 1.16
N VAL A 78 0.43 0.38 1.41
CA VAL A 78 1.20 1.41 2.13
C VAL A 78 1.22 1.11 3.62
N SER A 79 0.07 0.78 4.21
CA SER A 79 -0.02 0.44 5.63
C SER A 79 0.81 -0.81 5.98
N THR A 80 0.69 -1.87 5.15
CA THR A 80 1.47 -3.10 5.33
C THR A 80 2.98 -2.89 5.19
N LYS A 81 3.42 -2.09 4.19
CA LYS A 81 4.83 -1.71 4.06
C LYS A 81 5.33 -0.93 5.27
N LEU A 82 4.51 -0.01 5.83
CA LEU A 82 4.88 0.75 7.02
C LEU A 82 5.06 -0.16 8.24
N GLU A 83 4.19 -1.15 8.43
CA GLU A 83 4.33 -2.11 9.53
C GLU A 83 5.60 -2.96 9.40
N ILE A 84 5.89 -3.48 8.21
CA ILE A 84 7.11 -4.27 7.94
C ILE A 84 8.37 -3.43 8.16
N LEU A 85 8.35 -2.17 7.74
CA LEU A 85 9.49 -1.26 7.96
C LEU A 85 9.69 -0.98 9.45
N LYS A 86 8.62 -0.75 10.21
CA LYS A 86 8.69 -0.56 11.66
C LYS A 86 9.23 -1.79 12.39
N SER A 87 8.80 -2.99 12.02
CA SER A 87 9.30 -4.22 12.64
C SER A 87 10.80 -4.40 12.40
N LYS A 88 11.26 -4.13 11.16
CA LYS A 88 12.68 -4.21 10.81
C LYS A 88 13.53 -3.19 11.55
N ILE A 89 13.05 -1.95 11.72
CA ILE A 89 13.75 -0.93 12.52
C ILE A 89 13.93 -1.42 13.96
N LYS A 90 12.86 -1.94 14.58
CA LYS A 90 12.91 -2.45 15.96
C LYS A 90 13.93 -3.59 16.13
N GLU A 91 13.99 -4.51 15.18
CA GLU A 91 14.96 -5.61 15.20
C GLU A 91 16.39 -5.11 15.11
N LEU A 92 16.66 -4.16 14.19
CA LEU A 92 17.98 -3.58 14.01
C LEU A 92 18.44 -2.80 15.25
N GLU A 93 17.55 -1.98 15.84
CA GLU A 93 17.84 -1.24 17.08
C GLU A 93 18.18 -2.19 18.23
N SER A 94 17.47 -3.31 18.36
CA SER A 94 17.76 -4.32 19.39
C SER A 94 19.15 -4.95 19.22
N VAL A 95 19.51 -5.33 17.99
CA VAL A 95 20.83 -5.92 17.68
C VAL A 95 21.94 -4.91 17.95
N ILE A 96 21.74 -3.63 17.60
CA ILE A 96 22.70 -2.57 17.87
C ILE A 96 22.89 -2.39 19.37
N GLY A 97 21.80 -2.34 20.15
CA GLY A 97 21.87 -2.21 21.62
C GLY A 97 22.64 -3.36 22.28
N GLN A 98 22.40 -4.61 21.85
CA GLN A 98 23.14 -5.77 22.37
C GLN A 98 24.63 -5.69 22.04
N LYS A 99 24.98 -5.24 20.83
CA LYS A 99 26.38 -5.05 20.43
C LYS A 99 27.05 -3.93 21.23
N GLN A 100 26.35 -2.82 21.46
CA GLN A 100 26.90 -1.71 22.25
C GLN A 100 27.20 -2.14 23.68
N MET A 101 26.28 -2.84 24.34
CA MET A 101 26.51 -3.38 25.69
C MET A 101 27.77 -4.27 25.76
N LYS A 102 27.99 -5.10 24.74
CA LYS A 102 29.18 -5.95 24.67
C LYS A 102 30.47 -5.14 24.52
N ILE A 103 30.44 -4.10 23.69
CA ILE A 103 31.59 -3.19 23.50
C ILE A 103 31.89 -2.46 24.80
N ASP A 104 30.87 -1.84 25.43
CA ASP A 104 31.02 -1.09 26.68
C ASP A 104 31.59 -1.98 27.80
N PHE A 105 31.13 -3.23 27.88
CA PHE A 105 31.67 -4.21 28.82
C PHE A 105 33.14 -4.52 28.54
N GLN A 106 33.49 -4.79 27.28
CA GLN A 106 34.87 -5.09 26.88
C GLN A 106 35.81 -3.90 27.13
N GLU A 107 35.38 -2.68 26.82
CA GLU A 107 36.14 -1.46 27.09
C GLU A 107 36.41 -1.28 28.58
N LYS A 108 35.38 -1.48 29.43
CA LYS A 108 35.53 -1.37 30.88
C LYS A 108 36.42 -2.45 31.48
N MET A 109 36.36 -3.68 30.95
CA MET A 109 37.27 -4.75 31.34
C MET A 109 38.73 -4.42 31.01
N ILE A 110 38.97 -3.82 29.83
CA ILE A 110 40.30 -3.35 29.44
C ILE A 110 40.76 -2.24 30.39
N GLU A 111 39.92 -1.24 30.69
CA GLU A 111 40.29 -0.16 31.61
C GLU A 111 40.65 -0.65 33.02
N LEU A 112 39.93 -1.65 33.54
CA LEU A 112 40.24 -2.24 34.84
C LEU A 112 41.58 -2.99 34.79
N ALA A 113 41.83 -3.78 33.73
CA ALA A 113 43.08 -4.49 33.55
C ALA A 113 44.28 -3.53 33.39
N GLU A 114 44.13 -2.42 32.67
CA GLU A 114 45.19 -1.41 32.54
C GLU A 114 45.53 -0.75 33.89
N LYS A 115 44.51 -0.51 34.74
CA LYS A 115 44.69 0.02 36.10
C LYS A 115 45.38 -0.96 37.04
N GLU A 116 45.01 -2.24 36.98
CA GLU A 116 45.55 -3.27 37.88
C GLU A 116 46.98 -3.68 37.51
N TYR A 117 47.28 -3.82 36.23
CA TYR A 117 48.59 -4.29 35.76
C TYR A 117 49.55 -3.15 35.39
N CYS A 118 49.13 -1.88 35.44
CA CYS A 118 49.93 -0.72 35.03
C CYS A 118 50.54 -0.86 33.61
N VAL A 119 49.88 -1.61 32.73
CA VAL A 119 50.27 -1.81 31.33
C VAL A 119 49.24 -1.12 30.44
N ASP A 120 49.70 -0.31 29.49
CA ASP A 120 48.87 0.26 28.42
C ASP A 120 48.58 -0.82 27.37
N ILE A 121 47.47 -1.54 27.56
CA ILE A 121 47.07 -2.68 26.72
C ILE A 121 46.62 -2.17 25.35
N LYS A 122 45.89 -1.05 25.28
CA LYS A 122 45.44 -0.43 24.03
C LYS A 122 46.62 -0.06 23.10
N LYS A 123 47.78 0.33 23.64
CA LYS A 123 48.94 0.78 22.85
C LYS A 123 49.93 -0.32 22.48
N LYS A 124 49.98 -1.44 23.21
CA LYS A 124 50.98 -2.51 23.00
C LYS A 124 50.57 -3.58 21.98
N PHE A 125 49.37 -3.48 21.39
CA PHE A 125 48.90 -4.40 20.33
C PHE A 125 49.44 -4.07 18.92
N GLY A 126 50.39 -3.15 18.78
CA GLY A 126 51.08 -2.89 17.52
C GLY A 126 52.14 -3.96 17.22
N SER A 127 52.05 -4.57 16.04
CA SER A 127 52.99 -5.58 15.51
C SER A 127 54.46 -5.23 15.75
N LYS A 128 55.25 -6.25 16.10
CA LYS A 128 56.72 -6.19 16.23
C LYS A 128 57.30 -5.47 15.00
N ARG A 129 58.03 -4.37 15.22
CA ARG A 129 58.71 -3.66 14.12
C ARG A 129 59.68 -4.65 13.47
N PHE A 130 59.43 -4.99 12.21
CA PHE A 130 60.40 -5.71 11.40
C PHE A 130 61.52 -4.72 11.07
N SER A 131 62.73 -4.98 11.55
CA SER A 131 63.92 -4.29 11.06
C SER A 131 64.06 -4.62 9.58
N GLY A 132 64.01 -3.61 8.71
CA GLY A 132 64.24 -3.79 7.29
C GLY A 132 65.56 -4.51 7.06
N ILE A 133 65.51 -5.68 6.43
CA ILE A 133 66.69 -6.37 5.92
C ILE A 133 67.14 -5.60 4.69
N GLY A 134 68.12 -4.71 4.88
CA GLY A 134 68.88 -4.15 3.79
C GLY A 134 69.84 -5.22 3.28
N LYS A 135 69.54 -5.79 2.11
CA LYS A 135 70.55 -6.40 1.26
C LYS A 135 70.35 -5.87 -0.15
N ASN A 136 71.41 -5.37 -0.75
CA ASN A 136 72.08 -6.01 -1.89
C ASN A 136 73.33 -5.19 -2.27
N GLU A 137 74.51 -5.77 -2.07
CA GLU A 137 75.75 -5.50 -2.83
C GLU A 137 75.58 -5.99 -4.28
N PRO A 138 76.35 -5.50 -5.28
CA PRO A 138 77.65 -6.15 -5.58
C PRO A 138 78.74 -5.21 -6.17
N ASP A 139 80.01 -5.56 -5.92
CA ASP A 139 81.14 -5.39 -6.86
C ASP A 139 81.67 -6.78 -7.23
#